data_AF-A0A6A6H3Q6-F1
#
_entry.id   AF-A0A6A6H3Q6-F1
#
_cell.length_a   1.000
_cell.length_b   1.000
_cell.length_c   1.000
_cell.angle_alpha   90.00
_cell.angle_beta   90.00
_cell.angle_gamma   90.00
#
_symmetry.space_group_name_H-M   'P 1'
#
loop_
_entity.id
_entity.type
_entity.pdbx_description
1 polymer ?
#
loop_
_entity_poly.entity_id
_entity_poly.type
_entity_poly.pdbx_seq_one_letter_code
_entity_poly.pdbx_strand_id
1 'polypeptide(L)'
;MPGSSLWLMPPAHSPVATLLSSLIAHTIPSHFAQLSPPQFSPHVTLTSEIDPQLYGDQPQQWLDQQISCPPGKDLSILFETLDTEQPFFRKLTIRVSKHPVLAELAENCRRIGVAKDNGIAQRWVEHDYRPHCSL
;
A
#
# COMPACT_ATOMS: atom_id res chain seq x y z
N MET A 1 12.18 8.45 -6.48
CA MET A 1 12.06 8.88 -5.07
C MET A 1 12.96 7.99 -4.25
N PRO A 2 14.03 8.51 -3.62
CA PRO A 2 14.83 7.69 -2.72
C PRO A 2 13.98 7.31 -1.51
N GLY A 3 14.08 6.06 -1.07
CA GLY A 3 13.38 5.57 0.11
C GLY A 3 12.56 4.31 -0.16
N SER A 4 12.23 3.62 0.94
CA SER A 4 11.43 2.41 0.94
C SER A 4 9.96 2.69 1.22
N SER A 5 9.12 1.70 0.96
CA SER A 5 7.69 1.74 1.19
C SER A 5 7.22 0.49 1.93
N LEU A 6 6.19 0.65 2.76
CA LEU A 6 5.52 -0.46 3.42
C LEU A 6 4.22 -0.76 2.71
N TRP A 7 4.03 -2.03 2.39
CA TRP A 7 2.91 -2.52 1.61
C TRP A 7 2.14 -3.56 2.42
N LEU A 8 0.82 -3.40 2.44
CA LEU A 8 -0.09 -4.44 2.85
C LEU A 8 -0.37 -5.34 1.64
N MET A 9 0.02 -6.61 1.76
CA MET A 9 -0.13 -7.62 0.71
C MET A 9 -1.38 -8.47 0.99
N PRO A 10 -2.12 -8.90 -0.05
CA PRO A 10 -3.17 -9.90 0.15
C PRO A 10 -2.54 -11.21 0.64
N PRO A 11 -3.24 -12.01 1.47
CA PRO A 11 -2.72 -13.30 1.91
C PRO A 11 -2.32 -14.20 0.75
N ALA A 12 -1.16 -14.84 0.85
CA ALA A 12 -0.68 -15.75 -0.18
C ALA A 12 -1.71 -16.84 -0.48
N HIS A 13 -1.89 -17.15 -1.76
CA HIS A 13 -2.84 -18.16 -2.25
C HIS A 13 -4.33 -17.89 -1.96
N SER A 14 -4.68 -16.69 -1.50
CA SER A 14 -6.10 -16.30 -1.38
C SER A 14 -6.74 -16.03 -2.75
N PRO A 15 -8.06 -16.22 -2.91
CA PRO A 15 -8.77 -15.90 -4.15
C PRO A 15 -8.56 -14.44 -4.59
N VAL A 16 -8.48 -13.51 -3.64
CA VAL A 16 -8.23 -12.09 -3.93
C VAL A 16 -6.81 -11.86 -4.47
N ALA A 17 -5.79 -12.53 -3.93
CA ALA A 17 -4.42 -12.43 -4.45
C ALA A 17 -4.33 -12.95 -5.90
N THR A 18 -4.98 -14.07 -6.20
CA THR A 18 -5.03 -14.64 -7.55
C THR A 18 -5.77 -13.72 -8.52
N LEU A 19 -6.93 -13.19 -8.12
CA LEU A 19 -7.73 -12.32 -8.96
C LEU A 19 -6.99 -11.03 -9.31
N LEU A 20 -6.45 -10.32 -8.29
CA LEU A 20 -5.73 -9.07 -8.52
C LEU A 20 -4.48 -9.29 -9.37
N SER A 21 -3.72 -10.37 -9.13
CA SER A 21 -2.55 -10.70 -9.94
C SER A 21 -2.93 -10.97 -11.41
N SER A 22 -4.07 -11.64 -11.65
CA SER A 22 -4.55 -11.90 -13.01
C SER A 22 -4.99 -10.61 -13.71
N LEU A 23 -5.66 -9.71 -12.99
CA LEU A 23 -6.05 -8.39 -13.51
C LEU A 23 -4.82 -7.59 -13.95
N ILE A 24 -3.81 -7.48 -13.09
CA ILE A 24 -2.57 -6.73 -13.32
C ILE A 24 -1.73 -7.36 -14.44
N ALA A 25 -1.54 -8.69 -14.42
CA ALA A 25 -0.60 -9.35 -15.32
C ALA A 25 -1.17 -9.66 -16.71
N HIS A 26 -2.49 -9.83 -16.82
CA HIS A 26 -3.11 -10.38 -18.03
C HIS A 26 -4.32 -9.60 -18.50
N THR A 27 -5.35 -9.44 -17.67
CA THR A 27 -6.64 -8.92 -18.13
C THR A 27 -6.54 -7.48 -18.60
N ILE A 28 -6.01 -6.58 -17.76
CA ILE A 28 -5.92 -5.15 -18.09
C ILE A 28 -4.91 -4.91 -19.21
N PRO A 29 -3.67 -5.45 -19.15
CA PRO A 29 -2.71 -5.28 -20.25
C PRO A 29 -3.24 -5.76 -21.61
N SER A 30 -4.09 -6.79 -21.65
CA SER A 30 -4.64 -7.28 -22.93
C SER A 30 -5.50 -6.26 -23.67
N HIS A 31 -6.13 -5.32 -22.95
CA HIS A 31 -6.88 -4.22 -23.55
C HIS A 31 -6.00 -3.08 -24.06
N PHE A 32 -4.73 -3.07 -23.66
CA PHE A 32 -3.75 -2.06 -24.01
C PHE A 32 -2.51 -2.70 -24.62
N ALA A 33 -2.66 -3.65 -25.54
CA ALA A 33 -1.57 -4.48 -26.06
C ALA A 33 -0.39 -3.70 -26.69
N GLN A 34 -0.57 -2.43 -27.05
CA GLN A 34 0.52 -1.56 -27.52
C GLN A 34 1.31 -0.88 -26.39
N LEU A 35 0.78 -0.91 -25.18
CA LEU A 35 1.44 -0.47 -23.96
C LEU A 35 2.08 -1.70 -23.30
N SER A 36 3.31 -1.54 -22.84
CA SER A 36 3.99 -2.55 -22.01
C SER A 36 3.93 -2.09 -20.55
N PRO A 37 2.78 -2.27 -19.85
CA PRO A 37 2.66 -1.82 -18.48
C PRO A 37 3.65 -2.58 -17.58
N PRO A 38 4.17 -1.93 -16.52
CA PRO A 38 5.03 -2.60 -15.56
C PRO A 38 4.26 -3.69 -14.84
N GLN A 39 4.94 -4.80 -14.53
CA GLN A 39 4.41 -5.80 -13.62
C GLN A 39 4.77 -5.44 -12.18
N PHE A 40 3.81 -5.65 -11.29
CA PHE A 40 3.99 -5.45 -9.86
C PHE A 40 3.06 -6.38 -9.09
N SER A 41 3.40 -6.69 -7.84
CA SER A 41 2.56 -7.49 -6.97
C SER A 41 1.38 -6.66 -6.48
N PRO A 42 0.16 -7.22 -6.33
CA PRO A 42 -0.97 -6.49 -5.78
C PRO A 42 -0.70 -6.06 -4.33
N HIS A 43 -0.89 -4.78 -4.03
CA HIS A 43 -0.63 -4.24 -2.70
C HIS A 43 -1.43 -2.95 -2.42
N VAL A 44 -1.59 -2.65 -1.14
CA VAL A 44 -2.01 -1.33 -0.66
C VAL A 44 -0.81 -0.69 0.05
N THR A 45 -0.38 0.49 -0.39
CA THR A 45 0.70 1.20 0.29
C THR A 45 0.22 1.74 1.63
N LEU A 46 0.95 1.44 2.72
CA LEU A 46 0.71 1.99 4.06
C LEU A 46 1.47 3.30 4.27
N THR A 47 2.71 3.37 3.79
CA THR A 47 3.52 4.60 3.73
C THR A 47 4.63 4.41 2.71
N SER A 48 5.20 5.53 2.24
CA SER A 48 6.35 5.61 1.35
C SER A 48 7.38 6.59 1.91
N GLU A 49 8.55 6.67 1.27
CA GLU A 49 9.63 7.62 1.60
C GLU A 49 10.31 7.33 2.95
N ILE A 50 10.35 6.06 3.34
CA ILE A 50 11.10 5.63 4.52
C ILE A 50 12.59 5.72 4.22
N ASP A 51 13.33 6.45 5.06
CA ASP A 51 14.78 6.57 4.95
C ASP A 51 15.45 5.21 5.20
N PRO A 52 16.20 4.64 4.23
CA PRO A 52 16.90 3.38 4.41
C PRO A 52 17.89 3.37 5.58
N GLN A 53 18.38 4.52 6.02
CA GLN A 53 19.23 4.63 7.21
C GLN A 53 18.54 4.15 8.50
N LEU A 54 17.21 4.15 8.54
CA LEU A 54 16.45 3.69 9.71
C LEU A 54 16.59 2.19 9.97
N TYR A 55 16.84 1.39 8.92
CA TYR A 55 16.91 -0.06 9.02
C TYR A 55 18.24 -0.64 8.54
N GLY A 56 19.09 0.13 7.84
CA GLY A 56 20.40 -0.31 7.38
C GLY A 56 20.33 -1.62 6.61
N ASP A 57 21.13 -2.60 7.01
CA ASP A 57 21.17 -3.94 6.41
C ASP A 57 20.17 -4.93 7.06
N GLN A 58 19.30 -4.46 7.95
CA GLN A 58 18.38 -5.29 8.73
C GLN A 58 16.90 -4.88 8.60
N PRO A 59 16.34 -4.82 7.36
CA PRO A 59 14.97 -4.38 7.12
C PRO A 59 13.92 -5.25 7.81
N GLN A 60 14.10 -6.57 7.84
CA GLN A 60 13.15 -7.48 8.50
C GLN A 60 13.11 -7.27 10.01
N GLN A 61 14.28 -7.14 10.65
CA GLN A 61 14.34 -6.89 12.10
C GLN A 61 13.70 -5.56 12.46
N TRP A 62 13.91 -4.52 11.64
CA TRP A 62 13.26 -3.23 11.84
C TRP A 62 11.73 -3.34 11.73
N LEU A 63 11.21 -4.08 10.75
CA LEU A 63 9.77 -4.34 10.63
C LEU A 63 9.21 -5.02 11.88
N ASP A 64 9.84 -6.13 12.30
CA ASP A 64 9.35 -6.96 13.40
C ASP A 64 9.37 -6.22 14.75
N GLN A 65 10.32 -5.30 14.94
CA GLN A 65 10.48 -4.55 16.19
C GLN A 65 9.65 -3.27 16.25
N GLN A 66 9.49 -2.59 15.12
CA GLN A 66 8.88 -1.27 15.11
C GLN A 66 7.39 -1.34 14.77
N ILE A 67 6.98 -2.23 13.87
CA ILE A 67 5.61 -2.29 13.38
C ILE A 67 4.82 -3.35 14.14
N SER A 68 3.94 -2.91 15.03
CA SER A 68 2.92 -3.78 15.63
C SER A 68 1.75 -3.91 14.66
N CYS A 69 1.65 -5.05 13.98
CA CYS A 69 0.49 -5.37 13.15
C CYS A 69 -0.70 -5.71 14.06
N PRO A 70 -1.92 -5.22 13.76
CA PRO A 70 -3.12 -5.69 14.43
C PRO A 70 -3.29 -7.20 14.20
N PRO A 71 -3.96 -7.93 15.10
CA PRO A 71 -4.32 -9.31 14.85
C PRO A 71 -5.04 -9.45 13.51
N GLY A 72 -4.68 -10.44 12.69
CA GLY A 72 -5.15 -10.52 11.29
C GLY A 72 -6.68 -10.59 11.11
N LYS A 73 -7.44 -10.92 12.16
CA LYS A 73 -8.91 -10.89 12.17
C LYS A 73 -9.50 -9.48 12.26
N ASP A 74 -8.73 -8.50 12.70
CA ASP A 74 -9.20 -7.14 12.99
C ASP A 74 -8.93 -6.18 11.81
N LEU A 75 -8.11 -6.59 10.83
CA LEU A 75 -7.83 -5.82 9.62
C LEU A 75 -8.57 -6.40 8.41
N SER A 76 -9.60 -5.69 7.96
CA SER A 76 -10.33 -6.00 6.73
C SER A 76 -10.14 -4.90 5.69
N ILE A 77 -9.86 -5.29 4.45
CA ILE A 77 -9.72 -4.39 3.31
C ILE A 77 -11.00 -4.45 2.49
N LEU A 78 -11.71 -3.32 2.42
CA LEU A 78 -12.89 -3.16 1.58
C LEU A 78 -12.51 -2.40 0.32
N PHE A 79 -12.64 -3.07 -0.83
CA PHE A 79 -12.54 -2.45 -2.13
C PHE A 79 -13.86 -1.78 -2.49
N GLU A 80 -13.81 -0.52 -2.92
CA GLU A 80 -15.01 0.28 -3.18
C GLU A 80 -15.27 0.41 -4.68
N THR A 81 -14.49 1.25 -5.37
CA THR A 81 -14.72 1.61 -6.77
C THR A 81 -13.42 1.69 -7.55
N LEU A 82 -13.53 1.61 -8.87
CA LEU A 82 -12.41 1.85 -9.79
C LEU A 82 -12.24 3.34 -10.03
N ASP A 83 -11.00 3.80 -9.90
CA ASP A 83 -10.59 5.16 -10.18
C ASP A 83 -9.55 5.20 -11.29
N THR A 84 -9.63 6.24 -12.12
CA THR A 84 -8.61 6.55 -13.13
C THR A 84 -8.15 7.99 -12.95
N GLU A 85 -6.85 8.21 -12.81
CA GLU A 85 -6.26 9.53 -12.71
C GLU A 85 -5.12 9.72 -13.72
N GLN A 86 -4.70 10.98 -13.93
CA GLN A 86 -3.58 11.32 -14.82
C GLN A 86 -2.19 10.86 -14.31
N PRO A 87 -1.87 10.89 -13.01
CA PRO A 87 -0.56 10.46 -12.52
C PRO A 87 -0.26 9.01 -12.87
N PHE A 88 0.99 8.73 -13.28
CA PHE A 88 1.41 7.40 -13.75
C PHE A 88 1.06 6.26 -12.77
N PHE A 89 1.26 6.48 -11.47
CA PHE A 89 0.99 5.48 -10.42
C PHE A 89 -0.48 5.35 -10.02
N ARG A 90 -1.36 6.21 -10.56
CA ARG A 90 -2.81 6.24 -10.30
C ARG A 90 -3.64 6.16 -11.59
N LYS A 91 -3.07 5.60 -12.66
CA LYS A 91 -3.75 5.45 -13.95
C LYS A 91 -5.02 4.62 -13.88
N LEU A 92 -4.96 3.51 -13.16
CA LEU A 92 -6.09 2.65 -12.84
C LEU A 92 -5.86 2.06 -11.45
N THR A 93 -6.79 2.29 -10.55
CA THR A 93 -6.68 1.80 -9.16
C THR A 93 -8.05 1.38 -8.66
N ILE A 94 -8.07 0.46 -7.70
CA ILE A 94 -9.25 0.18 -6.88
C ILE A 94 -9.11 0.99 -5.59
N ARG A 95 -10.04 1.89 -5.32
CA ARG A 95 -10.11 2.61 -4.05
C ARG A 95 -10.35 1.64 -2.91
N VAL A 96 -9.61 1.82 -1.83
CA VAL A 96 -9.81 1.09 -0.58
C VAL A 96 -10.49 2.00 0.43
N SER A 97 -11.47 1.46 1.15
CA SER A 97 -12.14 2.21 2.22
C SER A 97 -11.16 2.52 3.35
N LYS A 98 -11.08 3.78 3.76
CA LYS A 98 -10.24 4.24 4.88
C LYS A 98 -10.94 3.98 6.22
N HIS A 99 -11.04 2.71 6.60
CA HIS A 99 -11.58 2.30 7.91
C HIS A 99 -10.59 2.59 9.05
N PRO A 100 -11.04 2.89 10.29
CA PRO A 100 -10.18 3.25 11.42
C PRO A 100 -8.94 2.35 11.64
N VAL A 101 -9.08 1.02 11.59
CA VAL A 101 -7.95 0.09 11.80
C VAL A 101 -6.87 0.23 10.71
N LEU A 102 -7.25 0.45 9.44
CA LEU A 102 -6.29 0.68 8.36
C LEU A 102 -5.63 2.05 8.51
N ALA A 103 -6.41 3.06 8.89
CA ALA A 103 -5.92 4.41 9.13
C ALA A 103 -4.88 4.43 10.27
N GLU A 104 -5.18 3.77 11.39
CA GLU A 104 -4.27 3.64 12.54
C GLU A 104 -2.97 2.90 12.17
N LEU A 105 -3.08 1.80 11.40
CA LEU A 105 -1.91 1.08 10.92
C LEU A 105 -1.04 1.97 10.01
N ALA A 106 -1.64 2.67 9.05
CA ALA A 106 -0.93 3.58 8.16
C ALA A 106 -0.29 4.76 8.92
N GLU A 107 -0.98 5.31 9.90
CA GLU A 107 -0.46 6.37 10.79
C GLU A 107 0.77 5.87 11.54
N ASN A 108 0.68 4.70 12.15
CA ASN A 108 1.77 4.09 12.90
C ASN A 108 3.01 3.87 12.00
N CYS A 109 2.79 3.30 10.81
CA CYS A 109 3.84 3.12 9.82
C CYS A 109 4.48 4.45 9.38
N ARG A 110 3.66 5.49 9.10
CA ARG A 110 4.15 6.82 8.70
C ARG A 110 4.95 7.47 9.81
N ARG A 111 4.47 7.39 11.06
CA ARG A 111 5.11 7.94 12.25
C ARG A 111 6.50 7.35 12.47
N ILE A 112 6.61 6.04 12.37
CA ILE A 112 7.88 5.32 12.59
C ILE A 112 8.85 5.55 11.43
N GLY A 113 8.36 5.49 10.20
CA GLY A 113 9.22 5.49 9.01
C GLY A 113 9.57 6.88 8.46
N VAL A 114 8.78 7.92 8.76
CA VAL A 114 8.89 9.22 8.09
C VAL A 114 8.66 10.39 9.05
N ALA A 115 7.48 10.45 9.63
CA ALA A 115 7.01 11.56 10.45
C ALA A 115 7.45 11.33 11.90
N LYS A 116 8.64 11.80 12.27
CA LYS A 116 9.19 11.72 13.64
C LYS A 116 8.32 12.42 14.73
N ASP A 117 7.15 12.93 14.35
CA ASP A 117 6.16 13.63 15.18
C ASP A 117 4.74 13.07 14.93
N ASN A 118 3.99 12.85 16.01
CA ASN A 118 2.64 12.27 15.96
C ASN A 118 1.66 13.16 15.18
N GLY A 119 1.73 14.48 15.35
CA GLY A 119 0.80 15.41 14.71
C GLY A 119 1.00 15.52 13.20
N ILE A 120 2.19 15.20 12.68
CA ILE A 120 2.44 15.12 11.24
C ILE A 120 1.85 13.83 10.65
N ALA A 121 2.06 12.68 11.31
CA ALA A 121 1.53 11.40 10.84
C ALA A 121 0.00 11.39 10.81
N GLN A 122 -0.64 11.87 11.88
CA GLN A 122 -2.09 11.94 11.99
C GLN A 122 -2.70 12.81 10.88
N ARG A 123 -2.19 14.04 10.70
CA ARG A 123 -2.66 14.96 9.64
C ARG A 123 -2.51 14.34 8.24
N TRP A 124 -1.41 13.63 8.00
CA TRP A 124 -1.20 12.93 6.74
C TRP A 124 -2.27 11.85 6.53
N VAL A 125 -2.59 11.04 7.55
CA VAL A 125 -3.66 10.03 7.43
C VAL A 125 -5.03 10.67 7.20
N GLU A 126 -5.32 11.78 7.85
CA GLU A 126 -6.61 12.48 7.71
C GLU A 126 -6.79 13.07 6.31
N HIS A 127 -5.78 13.79 5.79
CA HIS A 127 -5.93 14.63 4.60
C HIS A 127 -5.29 14.08 3.32
N ASP A 128 -4.18 13.34 3.44
CA ASP A 128 -3.36 12.96 2.28
C ASP A 128 -3.43 11.46 1.97
N TYR A 129 -3.59 10.63 2.99
CA TYR A 129 -3.64 9.18 2.81
C TYR A 129 -4.92 8.75 2.09
N ARG A 130 -4.71 8.22 0.89
CA ARG A 130 -5.75 7.70 -0.02
C ARG A 130 -5.42 6.24 -0.33
N PRO A 131 -5.84 5.28 0.52
CA PRO A 131 -5.51 3.89 0.30
C PRO A 131 -6.16 3.38 -0.99
N HIS A 132 -5.38 2.69 -1.81
CA HIS A 132 -5.81 2.10 -3.06
C HIS A 132 -4.93 0.90 -3.40
N CYS A 133 -5.42 0.04 -4.28
CA CYS A 133 -4.65 -1.01 -4.94
C CYS A 133 -4.52 -0.65 -6.41
N SER A 134 -3.29 -0.43 -6.90
CA SER A 134 -3.06 -0.20 -8.33
C SER A 134 -3.36 -1.46 -9.15
N LEU A 135 -3.79 -1.25 -10.39
CA LEU A 135 -4.08 -2.31 -11.37
C LEU A 135 -3.30 -2.14 -12.67
#